data_AF-A0A6V8P7N0-F1
#
_entry.id   AF-A0A6V8P7N0-F1
#
_cell.length_a   1.000
_cell.length_b   1.000
_cell.length_c   1.000
_cell.angle_alpha   90.00
_cell.angle_beta   90.00
_cell.angle_gamma   90.00
#
_symmetry.space_group_name_H-M   'P 1'
#
loop_
_entity.id
_entity.type
_entity.pdbx_description
1 polymer ?
#
loop_
_entity_poly.entity_id
_entity_poly.type
_entity_poly.pdbx_seq_one_letter_code
_entity_poly.pdbx_strand_id
1 'polypeptide(L)'
;MVLTPGHIGERFCKERLGLPDQAIVQMGDQAGFMLKQCVKKGIKEVLLAGHIGKLVKIAAGIFNTHSKFGDARLETIAAYAGL
;
A
#
# COMPACT_ATOMS: atom_id res chain seq x y z
N MET A 1 4.70 -11.50 3.04
CA MET A 1 3.28 -11.21 2.74
C MET A 1 3.20 -9.90 1.97
N VAL A 2 2.28 -9.79 1.02
CA VAL A 2 2.04 -8.57 0.23
C VAL A 2 0.68 -7.99 0.59
N LEU A 3 0.64 -6.69 0.89
CA LEU A 3 -0.60 -5.96 1.05
C LEU A 3 -0.87 -5.10 -0.19
N THR A 4 -2.08 -5.18 -0.70
CA THR A 4 -2.49 -4.41 -1.89
C THR A 4 -3.69 -3.52 -1.57
N PRO A 5 -3.66 -2.21 -1.89
CA PRO A 5 -4.80 -1.31 -1.68
C PRO A 5 -6.00 -1.57 -2.61
N GLY A 6 -5.92 -2.55 -3.52
CA GLY A 6 -6.94 -2.86 -4.52
C GLY A 6 -6.41 -3.70 -5.68
N HIS A 7 -7.31 -4.04 -6.60
CA HIS A 7 -7.07 -5.01 -7.69
C HIS A 7 -5.87 -4.71 -8.59
N ILE A 8 -5.50 -3.44 -8.79
CA ILE A 8 -4.33 -3.09 -9.63
C ILE A 8 -3.05 -3.69 -9.03
N GLY A 9 -2.87 -3.56 -7.71
CA GLY A 9 -1.70 -4.10 -7.02
C GLY A 9 -1.73 -5.62 -6.98
N GLU A 10 -2.89 -6.21 -6.72
CA GLU A 10 -3.09 -7.65 -6.72
C GLU A 10 -2.76 -8.27 -8.07
N ARG A 11 -3.32 -7.71 -9.16
CA ARG A 11 -3.06 -8.16 -10.52
C ARG A 11 -1.59 -8.05 -10.87
N PHE A 12 -0.94 -6.93 -10.52
CA PHE A 12 0.50 -6.78 -10.72
C PHE A 12 1.30 -7.87 -10.00
N CYS A 13 0.96 -8.19 -8.76
CA CYS A 13 1.64 -9.24 -7.99
C CYS A 13 1.47 -10.62 -8.64
N LYS A 14 0.27 -10.96 -9.11
CA LYS A 14 -0.01 -12.25 -9.76
C LYS A 14 0.65 -12.35 -11.14
N GLU A 15 0.39 -11.37 -12.01
CA GLU A 15 0.76 -11.46 -13.44
C GLU A 15 2.20 -11.05 -13.73
N ARG A 16 2.77 -10.12 -12.95
CA ARG A 16 4.12 -9.59 -13.21
C ARG A 16 5.17 -10.15 -12.26
N LEU A 17 4.81 -10.36 -11.00
CA LEU A 17 5.73 -10.92 -10.00
C LEU A 17 5.57 -12.43 -9.80
N GLY A 18 4.54 -13.06 -10.38
CA GLY A 18 4.30 -14.51 -10.25
C GLY A 18 4.03 -14.96 -8.82
N LEU A 19 3.52 -14.07 -7.97
CA LEU A 19 3.28 -14.39 -6.55
C LEU A 19 2.02 -15.24 -6.40
N PRO A 20 2.02 -16.24 -5.50
CA PRO A 20 0.85 -17.06 -5.25
C PRO A 20 -0.24 -16.26 -4.53
N ASP A 21 -1.52 -16.56 -4.81
CA ASP A 21 -2.68 -15.88 -4.24
C ASP A 21 -2.64 -15.79 -2.71
N GLN A 22 -2.21 -16.86 -2.06
CA GLN A 22 -2.05 -16.93 -0.59
C GLN A 22 -1.04 -15.95 0.00
N ALA A 23 -0.13 -15.41 -0.82
CA ALA A 23 0.83 -14.40 -0.38
C ALA A 23 0.29 -12.97 -0.48
N ILE A 24 -0.86 -12.77 -1.14
CA ILE A 24 -1.42 -11.45 -1.48
C ILE A 24 -2.69 -11.22 -0.66
N VAL A 25 -2.73 -10.13 0.09
CA VAL A 25 -3.88 -9.71 0.89
C VAL A 25 -4.34 -8.32 0.43
N GLN A 26 -5.60 -8.19 0.04
CA GLN A 26 -6.19 -6.91 -0.30
C GLN A 26 -6.61 -6.17 0.99
N MET A 27 -6.06 -4.99 1.24
CA MET A 27 -6.33 -4.21 2.46
C MET A 27 -7.37 -3.10 2.29
N GLY A 28 -7.82 -2.86 1.04
CA GLY A 28 -8.68 -1.72 0.71
C GLY A 28 -7.99 -0.38 1.01
N ASP A 29 -8.76 0.59 1.50
CA ASP A 29 -8.25 1.93 1.77
C ASP A 29 -7.72 2.15 3.20
N GLN A 30 -7.81 1.16 4.08
CA GLN A 30 -7.44 1.30 5.50
C GLN A 30 -6.06 0.66 5.79
N ALA A 31 -5.01 1.21 5.19
CA ALA A 31 -3.65 0.71 5.36
C ALA A 31 -3.21 0.67 6.84
N GLY A 32 -3.53 1.71 7.61
CA GLY A 32 -3.16 1.79 9.02
C GLY A 32 -3.80 0.70 9.88
N PHE A 33 -5.05 0.33 9.60
CA PHE A 33 -5.70 -0.79 10.26
C PHE A 33 -4.97 -2.10 9.94
N MET A 34 -4.70 -2.36 8.66
CA MET A 34 -4.06 -3.60 8.24
C MET A 34 -2.64 -3.74 8.80
N LEU A 35 -1.84 -2.67 8.80
CA LEU A 35 -0.51 -2.68 9.39
C LEU A 35 -0.54 -2.99 10.89
N LYS A 36 -1.50 -2.44 11.65
CA LYS A 36 -1.70 -2.80 13.06
C LYS A 36 -2.04 -4.28 13.24
N GLN A 37 -2.84 -4.86 12.34
CA GLN A 37 -3.14 -6.30 12.38
C GLN A 37 -1.90 -7.14 12.08
N CYS A 38 -1.03 -6.70 11.17
CA CYS A 38 0.23 -7.36 10.88
C CYS A 38 1.11 -7.45 12.14
N VAL A 39 1.28 -6.31 12.83
CA VAL A 39 2.03 -6.25 14.09
C VAL A 39 1.44 -7.18 15.14
N LYS A 40 0.12 -7.15 15.35
CA LYS A 40 -0.57 -8.04 16.31
C LYS A 40 -0.36 -9.53 16.02
N LYS A 41 -0.21 -9.89 14.74
CA LYS A 41 0.04 -11.27 14.30
C LYS A 41 1.53 -11.65 14.25
N GLY A 42 2.42 -10.78 14.74
CA GLY A 42 3.86 -11.03 14.74
C GLY A 42 4.52 -10.95 13.37
N ILE A 43 3.86 -10.32 12.40
CA ILE A 43 4.40 -10.14 11.05
C ILE A 43 5.39 -8.98 11.08
N LYS A 44 6.65 -9.28 10.75
CA LYS A 44 7.76 -8.32 10.83
C LYS A 44 7.94 -7.51 9.54
N GLU A 45 7.57 -8.08 8.41
CA GLU A 45 7.82 -7.49 7.09
C GLU A 45 6.59 -7.63 6.19
N VAL A 46 6.29 -6.56 5.47
CA VAL A 46 5.21 -6.50 4.49
C VAL A 46 5.69 -5.79 3.23
N LEU A 47 5.33 -6.32 2.07
CA LEU A 47 5.49 -5.61 0.80
C LEU A 47 4.19 -4.86 0.50
N LEU A 48 4.26 -3.55 0.26
CA LEU A 48 3.14 -2.77 -0.25
C LEU A 48 3.20 -2.73 -1.77
N ALA A 49 2.13 -3.20 -2.45
CA ALA A 49 2.06 -3.18 -3.91
C ALA A 49 0.71 -2.62 -4.38
N GLY A 50 0.73 -1.61 -5.25
CA GLY A 50 -0.51 -0.94 -5.65
C GLY A 50 -0.32 0.29 -6.51
N HIS A 51 -1.44 0.94 -6.80
CA HIS A 51 -1.45 2.18 -7.56
C HIS A 51 -0.66 3.28 -6.84
N ILE A 52 0.21 3.98 -7.57
CA ILE A 52 1.14 4.98 -7.02
C ILE A 52 0.42 6.05 -6.18
N GLY A 53 -0.74 6.53 -6.64
CA GLY A 53 -1.52 7.53 -5.90
C GLY A 53 -1.99 7.09 -4.51
N LYS A 54 -2.12 5.79 -4.24
CA LYS A 54 -2.43 5.27 -2.89
C LYS A 54 -1.17 5.05 -2.07
N LEU A 55 -0.10 4.53 -2.70
CA LEU A 55 1.18 4.29 -2.03
C LEU A 55 1.84 5.60 -1.56
N VAL A 56 1.77 6.65 -2.37
CA VAL A 56 2.31 7.98 -2.01
C VAL A 56 1.59 8.56 -0.79
N LYS A 57 0.26 8.34 -0.64
CA LYS A 57 -0.45 8.75 0.59
C LYS A 57 0.12 8.06 1.82
N ILE A 58 0.43 6.76 1.74
CA ILE A 58 1.07 6.03 2.84
C ILE A 58 2.46 6.61 3.13
N ALA A 59 3.26 6.91 2.10
CA ALA A 59 4.56 7.56 2.26
C ALA A 59 4.46 8.95 2.90
N ALA A 60 3.36 9.66 2.67
CA ALA A 60 3.03 10.94 3.30
C ALA A 60 2.49 10.80 4.75
N GLY A 61 2.43 9.58 5.31
CA GLY A 61 1.84 9.32 6.63
C GLY A 61 0.30 9.28 6.65
N ILE A 62 -0.36 9.36 5.49
CA ILE A 62 -1.81 9.27 5.35
C ILE A 62 -2.21 7.81 5.13
N PHE A 63 -2.58 7.15 6.23
CA PHE A 63 -2.88 5.71 6.25
C PHE A 63 -4.31 5.34 5.84
N ASN A 64 -5.14 6.31 5.48
CA ASN A 64 -6.40 6.11 4.77
C ASN A 64 -6.20 6.55 3.31
N THR A 65 -6.15 5.60 2.39
CA THR A 65 -5.80 5.86 0.99
C THR A 65 -6.99 6.24 0.12
N HIS A 66 -8.18 6.36 0.69
CA HIS A 66 -9.38 6.74 -0.05
C HIS A 66 -9.16 8.13 -0.67
N SER A 67 -9.55 8.32 -1.94
CA SER A 67 -9.26 9.55 -2.70
C SER A 67 -9.80 10.81 -2.02
N LYS A 68 -10.97 10.71 -1.39
CA LYS A 68 -11.64 11.81 -0.66
C LYS A 68 -11.03 12.14 0.71
N PHE A 69 -10.05 11.38 1.21
CA PHE A 69 -9.48 11.57 2.55
C PHE A 69 -7.99 11.91 2.49
N GLY A 70 -7.64 13.13 2.88
CA GLY A 70 -6.27 13.67 2.89
C GLY A 70 -5.65 13.71 1.49
N ASP A 71 -4.90 14.75 1.17
CA ASP A 71 -4.07 14.73 -0.04
C ASP A 71 -2.76 15.46 0.23
N ALA A 72 -1.68 14.85 -0.23
CA ALA A 72 -0.31 15.36 -0.13
C ALA A 72 0.56 14.73 -1.23
N ARG A 73 -0.06 14.23 -2.31
CA ARG A 73 0.62 13.36 -3.27
C ARG A 73 1.72 14.07 -4.03
N LEU A 74 1.44 15.28 -4.53
CA LEU A 74 2.39 16.02 -5.37
C LEU A 74 3.54 16.57 -4.52
N GLU A 75 3.24 17.08 -3.33
CA GLU A 75 4.21 17.57 -2.36
C GLU A 75 5.15 16.46 -1.91
N THR A 76 4.61 15.28 -1.61
CA THR A 76 5.41 14.11 -1.25
C THR A 76 6.31 13.69 -2.42
N ILE A 77 5.76 13.56 -3.63
CA ILE A 77 6.57 13.18 -4.80
C ILE A 77 7.68 14.21 -5.03
N ALA A 78 7.38 15.51 -4.99
CA ALA A 78 8.35 16.57 -5.18
C ALA A 78 9.46 16.52 -4.11
N ALA A 79 9.10 16.31 -2.84
CA ALA A 79 10.06 16.20 -1.75
C ALA A 79 11.03 15.02 -1.93
N TYR A 80 10.55 13.86 -2.40
CA TYR A 80 11.40 12.68 -2.62
C TYR A 80 12.15 12.71 -3.96
N ALA A 81 11.66 13.42 -4.98
CA ALA A 81 12.31 13.52 -6.28
C ALA A 81 13.43 14.59 -6.33
N GLY A 82 13.44 15.53 -5.37
CA GLY A 82 14.50 16.53 -5.22
C GLY A 82 15.72 16.07 -4.43
N LEU A 83 15.73 14.81 -3.97
CA LEU A 83 16.88 14.14 -3.34
C LEU A 83 17.84 13.58 -4.39
#